data_AF-E3HI78-F1
#
_entry.id   AF-E3HI78-F1
#
_cell.length_a   1.000
_cell.length_b   1.000
_cell.length_c   1.000
_cell.angle_alpha   90.00
_cell.angle_beta   90.00
_cell.angle_gamma   90.00
#
_symmetry.space_group_name_H-M   'P 1'
#
loop_
_entity.id
_entity.type
_entity.pdbx_description
1 polymer ?
#
loop_
_entity_poly.entity_id
_entity_poly.type
_entity_poly.pdbx_seq_one_letter_code
_entity_poly.pdbx_strand_id
1 'polypeptide(L)'
;MIPSLRALAPYLIGATLVVVIVLGVRWYGANQYQAGIDQANADHALAELAEFKRQTARLGGISDTLEGALAALRNTAPKTIERYTRVEVQSPLPAGCRIDAERLRYINAAGRLANSAGQSGAAVSTSARGDQR
;
A
#
# COMPACT_ATOMS: atom_id res chain seq x y z
N MET A 1 31.71 63.92 -39.09
CA MET A 1 31.84 62.45 -38.98
C MET A 1 33.25 62.13 -38.50
N ILE A 2 33.38 61.50 -37.34
CA ILE A 2 34.66 61.35 -36.63
C ILE A 2 35.53 60.31 -37.35
N PRO A 3 36.72 60.66 -37.89
CA PRO A 3 37.53 59.76 -38.72
C PRO A 3 38.06 58.54 -37.96
N SER A 4 38.18 58.62 -36.63
CA SER A 4 38.60 57.49 -35.77
C SER A 4 37.57 56.36 -35.69
N LEU A 5 36.27 56.62 -35.93
CA LEU A 5 35.25 55.57 -35.94
C LEU A 5 35.42 54.60 -37.13
N ARG A 6 35.88 55.08 -38.29
CA ARG A 6 36.08 54.22 -39.47
C ARG A 6 37.26 53.27 -39.30
N ALA A 7 38.31 53.68 -38.58
CA ALA A 7 39.47 52.84 -38.30
C ALA A 7 39.16 51.74 -37.26
N LEU A 8 38.26 52.01 -36.31
CA LEU A 8 37.86 51.06 -35.27
C LEU A 8 36.72 50.13 -35.67
N ALA A 9 35.94 50.49 -36.69
CA ALA A 9 34.82 49.68 -37.20
C ALA A 9 35.15 48.20 -37.44
N PRO A 10 36.23 47.81 -38.14
CA PRO A 10 36.55 46.40 -38.36
C PRO A 10 36.90 45.66 -37.07
N TYR A 11 37.55 46.32 -36.11
CA TYR A 11 37.86 45.74 -34.80
C TYR A 11 36.62 45.54 -33.94
N LEU A 12 35.66 46.48 -33.98
CA LEU A 12 34.38 46.33 -33.31
C LEU A 12 33.58 45.17 -33.90
N ILE A 13 33.57 45.01 -35.21
CA ILE A 13 32.92 43.88 -35.88
C ILE A 13 33.59 42.55 -35.44
N GLY A 14 34.92 42.48 -35.50
CA GLY A 14 35.66 41.31 -35.04
C GLY A 14 35.38 40.97 -33.57
N ALA A 15 35.39 41.97 -32.68
CA ALA A 15 35.09 41.78 -31.27
C ALA A 15 33.67 41.29 -31.04
N THR A 16 32.67 41.86 -31.73
CA THR A 16 31.28 41.38 -31.63
C THR A 16 31.12 39.95 -32.09
N LEU A 17 31.83 39.55 -33.15
CA LEU A 17 31.76 38.19 -33.69
C LEU A 17 32.33 37.17 -32.68
N VAL A 18 33.45 37.50 -32.04
CA VAL A 18 34.03 36.66 -30.97
C VAL A 18 33.08 36.55 -29.79
N VAL A 19 32.48 37.66 -29.34
CA VAL A 19 31.53 37.66 -28.23
C VAL A 19 30.31 36.79 -28.54
N VAL A 20 29.77 36.88 -29.76
CA VAL A 20 28.64 36.05 -30.20
C VAL A 20 29.01 34.57 -30.21
N ILE A 21 30.21 34.20 -30.70
CA ILE A 21 30.68 32.82 -30.69
C ILE A 21 30.82 32.29 -29.26
N VAL A 22 31.45 33.04 -28.37
CA VAL A 22 31.66 32.62 -26.97
C VAL A 22 30.33 32.45 -26.24
N LEU A 23 29.39 33.38 -26.42
CA LEU A 23 28.05 33.27 -25.85
C LEU A 23 27.29 32.08 -26.45
N GLY A 24 27.39 31.86 -27.76
CA GLY A 24 26.77 30.72 -28.43
C GLY A 24 27.27 29.38 -27.90
N VAL A 25 28.58 29.20 -27.77
CA VAL A 25 29.18 27.97 -27.21
C VAL A 25 28.76 27.76 -25.76
N ARG A 26 28.79 28.82 -24.94
CA ARG A 26 28.42 28.73 -23.52
C ARG A 26 26.92 28.44 -23.34
N TRP A 27 26.07 29.05 -24.15
CA TRP A 27 24.63 28.80 -24.15
C TRP A 27 24.31 27.38 -24.62
N TYR A 28 24.95 26.93 -25.71
CA TYR A 28 24.78 25.56 -26.20
C TYR A 28 25.22 24.51 -25.17
N GLY A 29 26.36 24.72 -24.51
CA GLY A 29 26.83 23.86 -23.44
C GLY A 29 25.88 23.81 -22.24
N ALA A 30 25.35 24.97 -21.82
CA ALA A 30 24.35 25.03 -20.76
C ALA A 30 23.04 24.33 -21.16
N ASN A 31 22.58 24.51 -22.40
CA ASN A 31 21.37 23.88 -22.90
C ASN A 31 21.50 22.35 -23.00
N GLN A 32 22.65 21.84 -23.46
CA GLN A 32 22.91 20.40 -23.49
C GLN A 32 23.03 19.79 -22.09
N TYR A 33 23.62 20.53 -21.15
CA TYR A 33 23.70 20.09 -19.76
C TYR A 33 22.30 19.99 -19.12
N GLN A 34 21.43 20.97 -19.36
CA GLN A 34 20.05 20.92 -18.90
C GLN A 34 19.26 19.78 -19.57
N ALA A 35 19.41 19.60 -20.88
CA ALA A 35 18.74 18.50 -21.59
C ALA A 35 19.13 17.12 -21.02
N GLY A 36 20.40 16.92 -20.63
CA GLY A 36 20.84 15.69 -19.98
C GLY A 36 20.26 15.50 -18.57
N ILE A 37 20.17 16.57 -17.78
CA ILE A 37 19.53 16.54 -16.46
C ILE A 37 18.04 16.25 -16.59
N ASP A 38 17.35 16.89 -17.52
CA ASP A 38 15.93 16.70 -17.76
C ASP A 38 15.65 15.26 -18.21
N GLN A 39 16.51 14.69 -19.05
CA GLN A 39 16.42 13.30 -19.47
C GLN A 39 16.62 12.33 -18.29
N ALA A 40 17.65 12.55 -17.46
CA ALA A 40 17.88 11.73 -16.28
C ALA A 40 16.71 11.82 -15.27
N ASN A 41 16.18 13.02 -15.06
CA ASN A 41 15.01 13.25 -14.20
C ASN A 41 13.76 12.59 -14.77
N ALA A 42 13.55 12.62 -16.09
CA ALA A 42 12.45 11.93 -16.74
C ALA A 42 12.57 10.41 -16.59
N ASP A 43 13.75 9.85 -16.76
CA ASP A 43 13.99 8.42 -16.57
C ASP A 43 13.76 7.99 -15.11
N HIS A 44 14.20 8.80 -14.15
CA HIS A 44 13.91 8.59 -12.72
C HIS A 44 12.41 8.68 -12.42
N ALA A 45 11.72 9.68 -12.94
CA ALA A 45 10.27 9.83 -12.77
C ALA A 45 9.50 8.64 -13.38
N LEU A 46 9.93 8.13 -14.54
CA LEU A 46 9.35 6.93 -15.16
C LEU A 46 9.60 5.68 -14.33
N ALA A 47 10.79 5.53 -13.72
CA ALA A 47 11.11 4.42 -12.83
C ALA A 47 10.24 4.44 -11.57
N GLU A 48 10.08 5.61 -10.94
CA GLU A 48 9.18 5.78 -9.79
C GLU A 48 7.73 5.46 -10.16
N LEU A 49 7.24 5.98 -11.29
CA LEU A 49 5.89 5.69 -11.78
C LEU A 49 5.67 4.20 -12.06
N ALA A 50 6.68 3.50 -12.58
CA ALA A 50 6.63 2.06 -12.80
C ALA A 50 6.60 1.28 -11.48
N GLU A 51 7.35 1.73 -10.47
CA GLU A 51 7.33 1.15 -9.13
C GLU A 51 6.00 1.38 -8.42
N PHE A 52 5.46 2.60 -8.46
CA PHE A 52 4.11 2.91 -7.97
C PHE A 52 3.07 2.05 -8.68
N LYS A 53 3.13 1.92 -10.01
CA LYS A 53 2.21 1.05 -10.76
C LYS A 53 2.30 -0.41 -10.31
N ARG A 54 3.50 -0.95 -10.04
CA ARG A 54 3.66 -2.31 -9.49
C ARG A 54 3.10 -2.43 -8.08
N GLN A 55 3.31 -1.43 -7.22
CA GLN A 55 2.76 -1.40 -5.87
C GLN A 55 1.23 -1.30 -5.89
N THR A 56 0.66 -0.46 -6.76
CA THR A 56 -0.80 -0.35 -6.96
C THR A 56 -1.38 -1.61 -7.58
N ALA A 57 -0.72 -2.26 -8.54
CA ALA A 57 -1.17 -3.53 -9.09
C ALA A 57 -1.16 -4.64 -8.03
N ARG A 58 -0.18 -4.64 -7.13
CA ARG A 58 -0.14 -5.55 -5.98
C ARG A 58 -1.26 -5.26 -4.99
N LEU A 59 -1.58 -3.99 -4.72
CA LEU A 59 -2.73 -3.60 -3.89
C LEU A 59 -4.08 -3.92 -4.55
N GLY A 60 -4.19 -3.76 -5.87
CA GLY A 60 -5.37 -4.14 -6.66
C GLY A 60 -5.60 -5.65 -6.62
N GLY A 61 -4.52 -6.44 -6.80
CA GLY A 61 -4.58 -7.89 -6.64
C GLY A 61 -5.01 -8.32 -5.23
N ILE A 62 -4.62 -7.58 -4.19
CA ILE A 62 -5.11 -7.84 -2.83
C ILE A 62 -6.62 -7.57 -2.72
N SER A 63 -7.14 -6.54 -3.38
CA SER A 63 -8.57 -6.22 -3.39
C SER A 63 -9.40 -7.31 -4.08
N ASP A 64 -8.94 -7.81 -5.23
CA ASP A 64 -9.58 -8.95 -5.93
C ASP A 64 -9.56 -10.22 -5.07
N THR A 65 -8.44 -10.50 -4.39
CA THR A 65 -8.38 -11.65 -3.47
C THR A 65 -9.29 -11.47 -2.24
N LEU A 66 -9.46 -10.23 -1.77
CA LEU A 66 -10.35 -9.92 -0.65
C LEU A 66 -11.81 -10.07 -1.07
N GLU A 67 -12.20 -9.57 -2.24
CA GLU A 67 -13.54 -9.75 -2.80
C GLU A 67 -13.85 -11.23 -3.07
N GLY A 68 -12.88 -11.98 -3.61
CA GLY A 68 -13.00 -13.43 -3.81
C GLY A 68 -13.16 -14.19 -2.49
N ALA A 69 -12.35 -13.85 -1.47
CA ALA A 69 -12.48 -14.43 -0.14
C ALA A 69 -13.82 -14.05 0.52
N LEU A 70 -14.28 -12.80 0.36
CA LEU A 70 -15.55 -12.33 0.89
C LEU A 70 -16.74 -13.00 0.20
N ALA A 71 -16.68 -13.22 -1.12
CA ALA A 71 -17.69 -13.96 -1.88
C ALA A 71 -17.72 -15.45 -1.49
N ALA A 72 -16.56 -16.08 -1.32
CA ALA A 72 -16.47 -17.46 -0.83
C ALA A 72 -17.04 -17.60 0.58
N LEU A 73 -16.71 -16.66 1.48
CA LEU A 73 -17.26 -16.62 2.84
C LEU A 73 -18.77 -16.39 2.82
N ARG A 74 -19.26 -15.46 1.98
CA ARG A 74 -20.69 -15.18 1.78
C ARG A 74 -21.45 -16.31 1.12
N ASN A 75 -20.81 -17.23 0.41
CA ASN A 75 -21.48 -18.43 -0.12
C ASN A 75 -21.50 -19.60 0.88
N THR A 76 -20.58 -19.59 1.85
CA THR A 76 -20.42 -20.67 2.85
C THR A 76 -21.17 -20.38 4.15
N ALA A 77 -21.17 -19.12 4.59
CA ALA A 77 -21.84 -18.66 5.82
C ALA A 77 -23.38 -18.71 5.80
N PRO A 78 -24.11 -18.27 4.74
CA PRO A 78 -25.57 -18.24 4.78
C PRO A 78 -26.17 -19.65 4.85
N LYS A 79 -25.56 -20.64 4.18
CA LYS A 79 -25.97 -22.04 4.29
C LYS A 79 -25.83 -22.59 5.70
N THR A 80 -24.86 -22.09 6.46
CA THR A 80 -24.60 -22.55 7.82
C THR A 80 -25.64 -21.97 8.78
N ILE A 81 -25.89 -20.65 8.70
CA ILE A 81 -26.90 -19.99 9.53
C ILE A 81 -28.30 -20.53 9.22
N GLU A 82 -28.72 -20.60 7.95
CA GLU A 82 -30.03 -21.15 7.58
C GLU A 82 -30.22 -22.60 8.05
N ARG A 83 -29.17 -23.42 8.01
CA ARG A 83 -29.24 -24.81 8.47
C ARG A 83 -29.43 -24.90 9.98
N TYR A 84 -28.75 -24.05 10.76
CA TYR A 84 -28.95 -24.02 12.21
C TYR A 84 -30.34 -23.53 12.58
N THR A 85 -30.82 -22.42 12.00
CA THR A 85 -32.18 -21.93 12.27
C THR A 85 -33.24 -22.94 11.85
N ARG A 86 -33.03 -23.62 10.72
CA ARG A 86 -33.95 -24.66 10.26
C ARG A 86 -33.98 -25.87 11.19
N VAL A 87 -32.83 -26.31 11.72
CA VAL A 87 -32.76 -27.44 12.65
C VAL A 87 -33.36 -27.08 14.02
N GLU A 88 -33.16 -25.85 14.50
CA GLU A 88 -33.81 -25.37 15.73
C GLU A 88 -35.33 -25.31 15.61
N VAL A 89 -35.86 -24.95 14.44
CA VAL A 89 -37.30 -24.87 14.18
C VAL A 89 -37.91 -26.26 13.89
N GLN A 90 -37.21 -27.14 13.17
CA GLN A 90 -37.71 -28.47 12.81
C GLN A 90 -37.56 -29.51 13.92
N SER A 91 -36.50 -29.42 14.74
CA SER A 91 -36.23 -30.27 15.90
C SER A 91 -35.85 -29.42 17.11
N PRO A 92 -36.80 -28.67 17.70
CA PRO A 92 -36.53 -27.91 18.91
C PRO A 92 -36.08 -28.86 20.02
N LEU A 93 -35.04 -28.48 20.76
CA LEU A 93 -34.61 -29.24 21.92
C LEU A 93 -35.79 -29.36 22.91
N PRO A 94 -36.05 -30.54 23.48
CA PRO A 94 -37.08 -30.73 24.50
C PRO A 94 -36.91 -29.71 25.64
N ALA A 95 -38.00 -29.25 26.24
CA ALA A 95 -37.98 -28.17 27.22
C ALA A 95 -37.01 -28.40 28.40
N GLY A 96 -36.74 -29.66 28.77
CA GLY A 96 -35.77 -30.03 29.81
C GLY A 96 -34.29 -29.96 29.41
N CYS A 97 -33.96 -29.84 28.12
CA CYS A 97 -32.59 -29.70 27.61
C CYS A 97 -32.20 -28.24 27.33
N ARG A 98 -33.14 -27.29 27.43
CA ARG A 98 -32.82 -25.86 27.30
C ARG A 98 -32.23 -25.38 28.60
N ILE A 99 -31.05 -24.75 28.54
CA ILE A 99 -30.47 -24.12 29.73
C ILE A 99 -31.30 -22.86 30.03
N ASP A 100 -31.94 -22.83 31.19
CA ASP A 100 -32.70 -21.70 31.68
C ASP A 100 -31.78 -20.55 32.14
N ALA A 101 -32.34 -19.35 32.24
CA ALA A 101 -31.59 -18.14 32.56
C ALA A 101 -30.99 -18.13 33.98
N GLU A 102 -31.53 -18.91 34.92
CA GLU A 102 -30.97 -19.04 36.26
C GLU A 102 -29.74 -19.94 36.23
N ARG A 103 -29.85 -21.09 35.57
CA ARG A 103 -28.76 -22.06 35.42
C ARG A 103 -27.60 -21.49 34.61
N LEU A 104 -27.87 -20.68 33.58
CA LEU A 104 -26.85 -19.89 32.87
C LEU A 104 -26.12 -18.90 33.80
N ARG A 105 -26.86 -18.20 34.67
CA ARG A 105 -26.26 -17.26 35.64
C ARG A 105 -25.37 -18.00 36.64
N TYR A 106 -25.81 -19.15 37.12
CA TYR A 106 -25.04 -20.01 38.02
C TYR A 106 -23.74 -20.52 37.37
N ILE A 107 -23.82 -21.04 36.14
CA ILE A 107 -22.65 -21.52 35.38
C ILE A 107 -21.66 -20.38 35.12
N ASN A 108 -22.14 -19.20 34.72
CA ASN A 108 -21.28 -18.04 34.49
C ASN A 108 -20.65 -17.53 35.79
N ALA A 109 -21.36 -17.59 36.91
CA ALA A 109 -20.82 -17.25 38.22
C ALA A 109 -19.74 -18.24 38.65
N ALA A 110 -19.96 -19.54 38.47
CA ALA A 110 -18.98 -20.59 38.73
C ALA A 110 -17.73 -20.43 37.84
N GLY A 111 -17.90 -20.09 36.56
CA GLY A 111 -16.79 -19.82 35.64
C GLY A 111 -15.97 -18.59 36.04
N ARG A 112 -16.63 -17.49 36.45
CA ARG A 112 -15.93 -16.32 37.00
C ARG A 112 -15.16 -16.66 38.27
N LEU A 113 -15.77 -17.46 39.16
CA LEU A 113 -15.14 -17.89 40.40
C LEU A 113 -13.93 -18.79 40.13
N ALA A 114 -14.02 -19.72 39.18
CA ALA A 114 -12.91 -20.55 38.73
C ALA A 114 -11.79 -19.73 38.06
N ASN A 115 -12.14 -18.74 37.23
CA ASN A 115 -11.16 -17.83 36.62
C ASN A 115 -10.46 -16.95 37.67
N SER A 116 -11.18 -16.54 38.72
CA SER A 116 -10.59 -15.80 39.84
C SER A 116 -9.80 -16.67 40.81
N ALA A 117 -10.14 -17.97 40.91
CA ALA A 117 -9.45 -18.95 41.75
C ALA A 117 -8.27 -19.63 41.03
N GLY A 118 -8.17 -19.49 39.70
CA GLY A 118 -7.07 -19.98 38.90
C GLY A 118 -5.79 -19.24 39.23
N GLN A 119 -4.82 -19.96 39.81
CA GLN A 119 -3.43 -19.53 39.84
C GLN A 119 -2.96 -19.18 38.42
N SER A 120 -2.19 -18.10 38.32
CA SER A 120 -1.48 -17.69 37.10
C SER A 120 -0.55 -18.80 36.59
N GLY A 121 -1.06 -19.73 35.78
CA GLY A 121 -0.26 -20.74 35.10
C GLY A 121 -1.18 -21.63 34.24
N ALA A 122 -0.94 -21.88 32.97
CA ALA A 122 0.19 -21.57 32.10
C ALA A 122 -0.29 -20.66 30.96
N ALA A 123 0.52 -19.67 30.58
CA ALA A 123 0.41 -19.10 29.25
C ALA A 123 0.55 -20.26 28.26
N VAL A 124 -0.51 -20.52 27.48
CA VAL A 124 -0.44 -21.44 26.35
C VAL A 124 0.65 -20.88 25.45
N SER A 125 1.82 -21.52 25.45
CA SER A 125 2.84 -21.23 24.48
C SER A 125 2.25 -21.59 23.13
N THR A 126 1.94 -20.58 22.32
CA THR A 126 1.79 -20.75 20.88
C THR A 126 3.19 -21.01 20.32
N SER A 127 3.75 -22.18 20.65
CA SER A 127 4.99 -22.63 20.03
C SER A 127 4.66 -23.01 18.60
N ALA A 128 5.29 -22.26 17.69
CA ALA A 128 5.42 -22.48 16.26
C ALA A 128 5.10 -23.92 15.82
N ARG A 129 3.96 -24.06 15.13
CA ARG A 129 3.67 -25.25 14.33
C ARG A 129 4.69 -25.27 13.19
N GLY A 130 5.56 -26.27 13.26
CA GLY A 130 6.74 -26.49 12.43
C GLY A 130 6.57 -26.15 10.96
N ASP A 131 7.47 -25.27 10.51
CA ASP A 131 7.88 -25.17 9.13
C ASP A 131 8.81 -26.36 8.85
N GLN A 132 8.39 -27.24 7.94
CA GLN A 132 9.12 -28.43 7.54
C GLN A 132 9.43 -28.26 6.05
N ARG A 133 10.64 -27.76 5.74
CA ARG A 133 11.35 -27.98 4.48
C ARG A 133 12.86 -27.98 4.72
#